data_AF-A0A935WQ23-F1
#
_entry.id   AF-A0A935WQ23-F1
#
_cell.length_a   1.000
_cell.length_b   1.000
_cell.length_c   1.000
_cell.angle_alpha   90.00
_cell.angle_beta   90.00
_cell.angle_gamma   90.00
#
_symmetry.space_group_name_H-M   'P 1'
#
loop_
_entity.id
_entity.type
_entity.pdbx_description
1 polymer ?
#
loop_
_entity_poly.entity_id
_entity_poly.type
_entity_poly.pdbx_seq_one_letter_code
_entity_poly.pdbx_strand_id
1 'polypeptide(L)'
;MSEIITCPSGLSGRIRGMKVREERVLADRRLAKSGGQVDELLAACWEETLDAGPYDFGEKPIDWGVVLQGDRFFALLQIRALTYGPTYAFAINCHSEACRARIEWELDLAELPCRPLSEDSRAALLAGNRFETTLPDAGKRVWFRLLTGADERKLPQLRRNAGDQLLSAMLAFRVLEVEGVEARDKKKFIEDLSLRDADFLVDEFDRVDCGVDTGIEIECPECFATQEVDLPFDRTFFMPGKERAARRRGRTSSFQG
;
A
#
# COMPACT_ATOMS: atom_id res chain seq x y z
N MET A 1 -13.28 6.29 19.80
CA MET A 1 -13.73 7.37 18.90
C MET A 1 -13.73 6.79 17.52
N SER A 2 -14.77 7.08 16.76
CA SER A 2 -14.96 6.60 15.40
C SER A 2 -15.00 7.81 14.48
N GLU A 3 -14.52 7.65 13.26
CA GLU A 3 -14.40 8.73 12.27
C GLU A 3 -14.89 8.22 10.91
N ILE A 4 -15.45 9.10 10.09
CA ILE A 4 -15.85 8.78 8.72
C ILE A 4 -14.69 9.14 7.81
N ILE A 5 -14.27 8.19 6.97
CA ILE A 5 -13.24 8.40 5.95
C ILE A 5 -13.81 8.13 4.56
N THR A 6 -13.24 8.79 3.56
CA THR A 6 -13.46 8.50 2.14
C THR A 6 -12.13 8.11 1.53
N CYS A 7 -12.08 6.88 1.01
CA CYS A 7 -10.91 6.31 0.37
C CYS A 7 -10.71 6.89 -1.05
N PRO A 8 -9.50 6.78 -1.62
CA PRO A 8 -9.18 7.30 -2.96
C PRO A 8 -10.16 6.91 -4.07
N SER A 9 -10.75 5.72 -4.02
CA SER A 9 -11.73 5.27 -5.02
C SER A 9 -13.14 5.83 -4.86
N GLY A 10 -13.42 6.49 -3.72
CA GLY A 10 -14.75 6.93 -3.30
C GLY A 10 -15.44 6.01 -2.29
N LEU A 11 -14.88 4.83 -1.96
CA LEU A 11 -15.37 4.00 -0.86
C LEU A 11 -15.35 4.80 0.45
N SER A 12 -16.50 4.97 1.10
CA SER A 12 -16.62 5.69 2.36
C SER A 12 -17.25 4.86 3.46
N GLY A 13 -16.78 5.09 4.68
CA GLY A 13 -17.28 4.36 5.83
C GLY A 13 -16.74 4.88 7.15
N ARG A 14 -17.31 4.34 8.22
CA ARG A 14 -16.92 4.64 9.58
C ARG A 14 -15.85 3.66 10.03
N ILE A 15 -14.73 4.20 10.49
CA ILE A 15 -13.66 3.43 11.10
C ILE A 15 -13.49 3.79 12.57
N ARG A 16 -12.83 2.93 13.31
CA ARG A 16 -12.35 3.18 14.68
C ARG A 16 -10.87 2.85 14.82
N GLY A 17 -10.25 3.40 15.85
CA GLY A 17 -8.91 2.97 16.26
C GLY A 17 -8.87 1.51 16.73
N MET A 18 -7.67 0.92 16.65
CA MET A 18 -7.36 -0.40 17.19
C MET A 18 -7.48 -0.40 18.72
N LYS A 19 -7.89 -1.55 19.28
CA LYS A 19 -7.97 -1.82 20.72
C LYS A 19 -6.99 -2.95 21.05
N VAL A 20 -6.76 -3.18 22.35
CA VAL A 20 -5.88 -4.26 22.84
C VAL A 20 -6.25 -5.62 22.24
N ARG A 21 -7.53 -5.91 22.00
CA ARG A 21 -7.95 -7.18 21.39
C ARG A 21 -7.40 -7.41 19.98
N GLU A 22 -7.08 -6.35 19.23
CA GLU A 22 -6.45 -6.46 17.90
C GLU A 22 -4.93 -6.76 17.99
N GLU A 23 -4.32 -6.71 19.19
CA GLU A 23 -2.94 -7.17 19.42
C GLU A 23 -2.74 -8.62 18.99
N ARG A 24 -3.77 -9.48 19.16
CA ARG A 24 -3.73 -10.87 18.70
C ARG A 24 -3.49 -10.98 17.19
N VAL A 25 -4.06 -10.06 16.41
CA VAL A 25 -3.95 -10.01 14.95
C VAL A 25 -2.53 -9.57 14.58
N LEU A 26 -2.02 -8.54 15.27
CA LEU A 26 -0.66 -8.01 15.09
C LEU A 26 0.43 -9.03 15.48
N ALA A 27 0.16 -9.89 16.46
CA ALA A 27 1.08 -10.92 16.94
C ALA A 27 1.02 -12.23 16.11
N ASP A 28 -0.01 -12.43 15.29
CA ASP A 28 -0.20 -13.67 14.53
C ASP A 28 0.77 -13.76 13.34
N ARG A 29 1.79 -14.61 13.51
CA ARG A 29 2.81 -14.87 12.48
C ARG A 29 2.25 -15.57 11.24
N ARG A 30 1.16 -16.34 11.37
CA ARG A 30 0.53 -17.03 10.24
C ARG A 30 -0.15 -15.99 9.35
N LEU A 31 -0.94 -15.09 9.95
CA LEU A 31 -1.59 -13.99 9.24
C LEU A 31 -0.57 -13.05 8.59
N ALA A 32 0.52 -12.73 9.28
CA ALA A 32 1.61 -11.92 8.71
C ALA A 32 2.25 -12.60 7.48
N LYS A 33 2.49 -13.93 7.54
CA LYS A 33 3.07 -14.68 6.42
C LYS A 33 2.12 -14.83 5.22
N SER A 34 0.81 -14.84 5.45
CA SER A 34 -0.20 -15.00 4.40
C SER A 34 -0.76 -13.68 3.86
N GLY A 35 -0.31 -12.54 4.39
CA GLY A 35 -0.87 -11.21 4.08
C GLY A 35 -2.28 -10.98 4.65
N GLY A 36 -2.83 -11.92 5.41
CA GLY A 36 -4.20 -11.84 5.96
C GLY A 36 -4.32 -10.93 7.18
N GLN A 37 -3.19 -10.48 7.74
CA GLN A 37 -3.17 -9.58 8.89
C GLN A 37 -3.86 -8.24 8.59
N VAL A 38 -3.64 -7.71 7.39
CA VAL A 38 -4.25 -6.46 6.93
C VAL A 38 -5.77 -6.60 6.82
N ASP A 39 -6.24 -7.67 6.18
CA ASP A 39 -7.68 -7.96 6.01
C ASP A 39 -8.39 -8.00 7.36
N GLU A 40 -7.82 -8.73 8.33
CA GLU A 40 -8.42 -8.90 9.65
C GLU A 40 -8.42 -7.58 10.44
N LEU A 41 -7.38 -6.76 10.32
CA LEU A 41 -7.33 -5.43 10.96
C LEU A 41 -8.36 -4.48 10.35
N LEU A 42 -8.43 -4.42 9.02
CA LEU A 42 -9.39 -3.60 8.29
C LEU A 42 -10.82 -4.02 8.65
N ALA A 43 -11.12 -5.32 8.58
CA ALA A 43 -12.43 -5.87 8.96
C ALA A 43 -12.78 -5.60 10.43
N ALA A 44 -11.82 -5.69 11.34
CA ALA A 44 -12.07 -5.42 12.76
C ALA A 44 -12.34 -3.93 13.03
N CYS A 45 -11.67 -3.03 12.30
CA CYS A 45 -11.70 -1.59 12.57
C CYS A 45 -12.69 -0.81 11.69
N TRP A 46 -13.22 -1.41 10.64
CA TRP A 46 -14.32 -0.87 9.82
C TRP A 46 -15.67 -1.20 10.47
N GLU A 47 -16.39 -0.18 10.92
CA GLU A 47 -17.64 -0.33 11.66
C GLU A 47 -18.88 -0.32 10.76
N GLU A 48 -18.86 0.50 9.71
CA GLU A 48 -20.03 0.75 8.86
C GLU A 48 -19.58 1.22 7.47
N THR A 49 -20.16 0.66 6.41
CA THR A 49 -20.00 1.18 5.04
C THR A 49 -21.11 2.18 4.77
N LEU A 50 -20.76 3.40 4.35
CA LEU A 50 -21.71 4.46 4.02
C LEU A 50 -21.93 4.56 2.51
N ASP A 51 -20.85 4.46 1.73
CA ASP A 51 -20.87 4.38 0.27
C ASP A 51 -19.86 3.32 -0.15
N ALA A 52 -20.29 2.34 -0.94
CA ALA A 52 -19.39 1.30 -1.46
C ALA A 52 -18.45 1.82 -2.57
N GLY A 53 -18.64 3.05 -3.05
CA GLY A 53 -17.80 3.64 -4.10
C GLY A 53 -17.94 2.87 -5.41
N PRO A 54 -16.84 2.33 -5.98
CA PRO A 54 -16.90 1.52 -7.20
C PRO A 54 -17.15 0.03 -6.95
N TYR A 55 -17.37 -0.39 -5.70
CA TYR A 55 -17.54 -1.80 -5.34
C TYR A 55 -19.01 -2.17 -5.16
N ASP A 56 -19.33 -3.45 -5.38
CA ASP A 56 -20.64 -4.04 -5.05
C ASP A 56 -20.48 -5.12 -3.98
N PHE A 57 -20.89 -4.78 -2.75
CA PHE A 57 -20.91 -5.72 -1.63
C PHE A 57 -22.29 -6.34 -1.38
N GLY A 58 -23.33 -5.88 -2.09
CA GLY A 58 -24.72 -6.18 -1.77
C GLY A 58 -25.06 -5.91 -0.30
N GLU A 59 -25.76 -6.86 0.34
CA GLU A 59 -26.10 -6.80 1.77
C GLU A 59 -25.02 -7.41 2.69
N LYS A 60 -23.88 -7.83 2.13
CA LYS A 60 -22.82 -8.50 2.90
C LYS A 60 -21.88 -7.49 3.54
N PRO A 61 -21.17 -7.87 4.60
CA PRO A 61 -20.02 -7.11 5.07
C PRO A 61 -19.02 -6.88 3.93
N ILE A 62 -18.29 -5.76 4.01
CA ILE A 62 -17.25 -5.42 3.05
C ILE A 62 -16.27 -6.59 2.83
N ASP A 63 -16.07 -6.97 1.57
CA ASP A 63 -15.05 -7.93 1.18
C ASP A 63 -13.75 -7.20 0.82
N TRP A 64 -12.86 -7.10 1.80
CA TRP A 64 -11.55 -6.48 1.61
C TRP A 64 -10.68 -7.17 0.54
N GLY A 65 -11.03 -8.39 0.12
CA GLY A 65 -10.37 -9.10 -0.97
C GLY A 65 -10.60 -8.47 -2.35
N VAL A 66 -11.72 -7.78 -2.58
CA VAL A 66 -12.02 -7.12 -3.87
C VAL A 66 -11.69 -5.62 -3.88
N VAL A 67 -11.48 -5.03 -2.71
CA VAL A 67 -11.10 -3.62 -2.56
C VAL A 67 -9.70 -3.38 -3.10
N LEU A 68 -9.49 -2.26 -3.80
CA LEU A 68 -8.19 -1.85 -4.34
C LEU A 68 -7.13 -1.70 -3.25
N GLN A 69 -5.88 -1.98 -3.60
CA GLN A 69 -4.74 -1.85 -2.69
C GLN A 69 -4.59 -0.42 -2.14
N GLY A 70 -4.81 0.60 -2.97
CA GLY A 70 -4.75 2.01 -2.55
C GLY A 70 -5.74 2.35 -1.44
N ASP A 71 -7.00 1.95 -1.57
CA ASP A 71 -8.03 2.15 -0.54
C ASP A 71 -7.71 1.40 0.76
N ARG A 72 -7.24 0.16 0.64
CA ARG A 72 -6.86 -0.67 1.80
C ARG A 72 -5.74 -0.01 2.59
N PHE A 73 -4.71 0.45 1.90
CA PHE A 73 -3.57 1.12 2.54
C PHE A 73 -3.98 2.46 3.16
N PHE A 74 -4.79 3.26 2.45
CA PHE A 74 -5.35 4.50 2.98
C PHE A 74 -6.16 4.26 4.26
N ALA A 75 -7.09 3.30 4.25
CA ALA A 75 -7.91 2.98 5.41
C ALA A 75 -7.05 2.50 6.61
N LEU A 76 -6.03 1.68 6.38
CA LEU A 76 -5.07 1.26 7.42
C LEU A 76 -4.34 2.45 8.04
N LEU A 77 -3.90 3.40 7.21
CA LEU A 77 -3.20 4.60 7.65
C LEU A 77 -4.12 5.47 8.52
N GLN A 78 -5.38 5.65 8.13
CA GLN A 78 -6.37 6.37 8.94
C GLN A 78 -6.67 5.66 10.28
N ILE A 79 -6.82 4.32 10.27
CA ILE A 79 -6.97 3.53 11.49
C ILE A 79 -5.74 3.70 12.41
N ARG A 80 -4.53 3.72 11.83
CA ARG A 80 -3.29 3.95 12.57
C ARG A 80 -3.23 5.34 13.18
N ALA A 81 -3.61 6.37 12.43
CA ALA A 81 -3.68 7.75 12.89
C ALA A 81 -4.67 7.89 14.07
N LEU A 82 -5.87 7.31 13.95
CA LEU A 82 -6.87 7.25 15.02
C LEU A 82 -6.40 6.53 16.28
N THR A 83 -5.49 5.56 16.15
CA THR A 83 -5.05 4.75 17.28
C THR A 83 -4.00 5.44 18.13
N TYR A 84 -2.97 6.06 17.52
CA TYR A 84 -1.84 6.61 18.27
C TYR A 84 -1.56 8.10 18.03
N GLY A 85 -2.35 8.75 17.17
CA GLY A 85 -2.10 10.07 16.64
C GLY A 85 -1.58 10.00 15.19
N PRO A 86 -1.72 11.12 14.44
CA PRO A 86 -1.33 11.20 13.04
C PRO A 86 0.19 11.23 12.85
N THR A 87 0.94 11.68 13.87
CA THR A 87 2.40 11.67 13.89
C THR A 87 2.95 10.24 13.83
N TYR A 88 3.90 10.02 12.94
CA TYR A 88 4.66 8.79 12.82
C TYR A 88 6.16 9.05 12.82
N ALA A 89 6.84 8.57 13.86
CA ALA A 89 8.29 8.62 13.96
C ALA A 89 8.91 7.25 13.63
N PHE A 90 9.97 7.27 12.83
CA PHE A 90 10.75 6.09 12.48
C PHE A 90 12.21 6.46 12.28
N ALA A 91 13.04 5.45 12.02
CA ALA A 91 14.45 5.68 11.80
C ALA A 91 14.98 4.88 10.61
N ILE A 92 15.84 5.53 9.85
CA ILE A 92 16.53 4.97 8.69
C ILE A 92 18.02 5.23 8.80
N ASN A 93 18.80 4.67 7.89
CA ASN A 93 20.22 4.99 7.78
C ASN A 93 20.45 5.83 6.53
N CYS A 94 21.38 6.77 6.63
CA CYS A 94 21.84 7.54 5.48
C CYS A 94 22.43 6.61 4.42
N HIS A 95 22.02 6.77 3.16
CA HIS A 95 22.50 5.98 2.02
C HIS A 95 23.92 6.37 1.59
N SER A 96 24.40 7.55 1.98
CA SER A 96 25.78 7.97 1.72
C SER A 96 26.75 7.01 2.41
N GLU A 97 27.57 6.32 1.62
CA GLU A 97 28.53 5.33 2.12
C GLU A 97 29.53 5.90 3.11
N ALA A 98 29.88 7.18 2.97
CA ALA A 98 30.80 7.89 3.84
C ALA A 98 30.17 8.34 5.18
N CYS A 99 28.84 8.46 5.22
CA CYS A 99 28.11 8.94 6.40
C CYS A 99 27.52 7.76 7.20
N ARG A 100 26.58 7.01 6.59
CA ARG A 100 25.83 5.91 7.22
C ARG A 100 25.18 6.26 8.57
N ALA A 101 25.03 7.54 8.89
CA ALA A 101 24.42 7.98 10.14
C ALA A 101 22.98 7.51 10.25
N ARG A 102 22.55 7.27 11.48
CA ARG A 102 21.15 6.94 11.78
C ARG A 102 20.34 8.23 11.81
N ILE A 103 19.32 8.30 10.95
CA ILE A 103 18.40 9.44 10.85
C ILE A 103 17.13 9.05 11.60
N GLU A 104 16.76 9.83 12.61
CA GLU A 104 15.42 9.76 13.21
C GLU A 104 14.55 10.78 12.49
N TRP A 105 13.40 10.36 11.98
CA TRP A 105 12.50 11.17 11.17
C TRP A 105 11.08 11.09 11.73
N GLU A 106 10.33 12.16 11.58
CA GLU A 106 8.93 12.27 12.00
C GLU A 106 8.13 12.99 10.92
N LEU A 107 6.93 12.49 10.63
CA LEU A 107 5.99 13.10 9.70
C LEU A 107 4.55 12.95 10.18
N ASP A 108 3.66 13.75 9.63
CA ASP A 108 2.22 13.62 9.80
C ASP A 108 1.63 12.73 8.70
N LEU A 109 1.03 11.61 9.08
CA LEU A 109 0.42 10.66 8.15
C LEU A 109 -0.76 11.28 7.37
N ALA A 110 -1.44 12.30 7.90
CA ALA A 110 -2.55 12.98 7.24
C ALA A 110 -2.07 13.96 6.14
N GLU A 111 -0.78 14.31 6.12
CA GLU A 111 -0.19 15.20 5.12
C GLU A 111 0.38 14.44 3.91
N LEU A 112 0.40 13.11 3.95
CA LEU A 112 0.89 12.31 2.83
C LEU A 112 0.01 12.53 1.58
N PRO A 113 0.61 12.83 0.42
CA PRO A 113 -0.14 13.04 -0.81
C PRO A 113 -1.01 11.83 -1.13
N CYS A 114 -2.24 12.09 -1.54
CA CYS A 114 -3.20 11.04 -1.86
C CYS A 114 -3.78 11.31 -3.26
N ARG A 115 -3.58 10.37 -4.18
CA ARG A 115 -4.12 10.44 -5.54
C ARG A 115 -5.50 9.79 -5.57
N PRO A 116 -6.57 10.55 -5.88
CA PRO A 116 -7.89 9.95 -6.06
C PRO A 116 -7.92 9.12 -7.35
N LEU A 117 -8.80 8.11 -7.38
CA LEU A 117 -9.06 7.37 -8.60
C LEU A 117 -9.74 8.29 -9.61
N SER A 118 -9.17 8.42 -10.81
CA SER A 118 -9.78 9.24 -11.86
C SER A 118 -11.14 8.67 -12.30
N GLU A 119 -12.03 9.51 -12.82
CA GLU A 119 -13.34 9.05 -13.31
C GLU A 119 -13.21 7.98 -14.41
N ASP A 120 -12.23 8.12 -15.30
CA ASP A 120 -11.95 7.12 -16.34
C ASP A 120 -11.53 5.78 -15.73
N SER A 121 -10.65 5.82 -14.72
CA SER A 121 -10.19 4.61 -14.03
C SER A 121 -11.30 3.96 -13.20
N ARG A 122 -12.17 4.79 -12.61
CA ARG A 122 -13.38 4.35 -11.91
C ARG A 122 -14.36 3.66 -12.85
N ALA A 123 -14.58 4.20 -14.04
CA ALA A 123 -15.41 3.57 -15.07
C ALA A 123 -14.82 2.22 -15.52
N ALA A 124 -13.51 2.14 -15.73
CA ALA A 124 -12.82 0.90 -16.09
C ALA A 124 -12.87 -0.16 -14.97
N LEU A 125 -12.78 0.28 -13.70
CA LEU A 125 -12.95 -0.58 -12.54
C LEU A 125 -14.36 -1.19 -12.49
N LEU A 126 -15.39 -0.37 -12.66
CA LEU A 126 -16.80 -0.80 -12.73
C LEU A 126 -17.07 -1.73 -13.92
N ALA A 127 -16.35 -1.54 -15.04
CA ALA A 127 -16.42 -2.40 -16.22
C ALA A 127 -15.64 -3.72 -16.08
N GLY A 128 -15.12 -4.05 -14.90
CA GLY A 128 -14.47 -5.33 -14.60
C GLY A 128 -12.97 -5.25 -14.33
N ASN A 129 -12.45 -4.09 -13.93
CA ASN A 129 -11.03 -3.88 -13.60
C ASN A 129 -10.09 -4.29 -14.75
N ARG A 130 -10.40 -3.84 -15.97
CA ARG A 130 -9.66 -4.19 -17.18
C ARG A 130 -9.26 -2.92 -17.94
N PHE A 131 -7.99 -2.59 -17.83
CA PHE A 131 -7.36 -1.43 -18.44
C PHE A 131 -6.61 -1.84 -19.70
N GLU A 132 -6.41 -0.91 -20.63
CA GLU A 132 -5.80 -1.16 -21.92
C GLU A 132 -4.71 -0.13 -22.22
N THR A 133 -3.59 -0.58 -22.77
CA THR A 133 -2.57 0.28 -23.35
C THR A 133 -1.88 -0.41 -24.54
N THR A 134 -1.09 0.34 -25.32
CA THR A 134 -0.31 -0.19 -26.44
C THR A 134 1.17 0.00 -26.18
N LEU A 135 1.94 -1.09 -26.24
CA LEU A 135 3.38 -1.07 -26.03
C LEU A 135 4.08 -0.29 -27.15
N PRO A 136 4.97 0.68 -26.83
CA PRO A 136 5.61 1.52 -27.83
C PRO A 136 6.55 0.76 -28.78
N ASP A 137 7.32 -0.21 -28.28
CA ASP A 137 8.27 -0.94 -29.11
C ASP A 137 7.64 -2.20 -29.72
N ALA A 138 6.94 -3.01 -28.92
CA ALA A 138 6.27 -4.21 -29.42
C ALA A 138 5.04 -3.93 -30.30
N GLY A 139 4.43 -2.73 -30.20
CA GLY A 139 3.24 -2.35 -30.95
C GLY A 139 1.99 -3.18 -30.62
N LYS A 140 2.02 -3.92 -29.51
CA LYS A 140 0.96 -4.84 -29.08
C LYS A 140 0.05 -4.18 -28.06
N ARG A 141 -1.26 -4.43 -28.18
CA ARG A 141 -2.21 -4.07 -27.12
C ARG A 141 -2.07 -5.03 -25.94
N VAL A 142 -2.05 -4.46 -24.75
CA VAL A 142 -1.93 -5.17 -23.47
C VAL A 142 -3.08 -4.76 -22.58
N TRP A 143 -3.69 -5.75 -21.93
CA TRP A 143 -4.71 -5.52 -20.92
C TRP A 143 -4.20 -5.90 -19.55
N PHE A 144 -4.43 -5.03 -18.59
CA PHE A 144 -3.97 -5.19 -17.22
C PHE A 144 -5.08 -4.77 -16.25
N ARG A 145 -4.78 -4.88 -14.95
CA ARG A 145 -5.73 -4.59 -13.89
C ARG A 145 -5.03 -3.91 -12.71
N LEU A 146 -5.80 -3.16 -11.94
CA LEU A 146 -5.36 -2.68 -10.64
C LEU A 146 -5.37 -3.84 -9.63
N LEU A 147 -4.46 -3.77 -8.66
CA LEU A 147 -4.32 -4.80 -7.64
C LEU A 147 -5.39 -4.64 -6.54
N THR A 148 -5.95 -5.76 -6.12
CA THR A 148 -6.94 -5.85 -5.03
C THR A 148 -6.33 -6.50 -3.79
N GLY A 149 -7.05 -6.52 -2.67
CA GLY A 149 -6.61 -7.23 -1.47
C GLY A 149 -6.35 -8.74 -1.69
N ALA A 150 -7.09 -9.38 -2.60
CA ALA A 150 -6.85 -10.77 -2.96
C ALA A 150 -5.50 -10.96 -3.66
N ASP A 151 -5.01 -9.95 -4.37
CA ASP A 151 -3.72 -9.95 -5.03
C ASP A 151 -2.58 -9.62 -4.08
N GLU A 152 -2.80 -8.64 -3.19
CA GLU A 152 -1.85 -8.24 -2.15
C GLU A 152 -1.42 -9.46 -1.32
N ARG A 153 -2.35 -10.37 -0.99
CA ARG A 153 -2.04 -11.63 -0.29
C ARG A 153 -1.11 -12.58 -1.06
N LYS A 154 -1.09 -12.51 -2.39
CA LYS A 154 -0.26 -13.36 -3.26
C LYS A 154 1.13 -12.75 -3.48
N LEU A 155 1.28 -11.43 -3.33
CA LEU A 155 2.54 -10.72 -3.58
C LEU A 155 3.73 -11.25 -2.76
N PRO A 156 3.62 -11.56 -1.45
CA PRO A 156 4.74 -12.10 -0.70
C PRO A 156 5.24 -13.44 -1.25
N GLN A 157 4.32 -14.31 -1.69
CA GLN A 157 4.69 -15.59 -2.29
C GLN A 157 5.28 -15.40 -3.68
N LEU A 158 4.72 -14.49 -4.48
CA LEU A 158 5.23 -14.14 -5.80
C LEU A 158 6.67 -13.61 -5.71
N ARG A 159 6.94 -12.66 -4.82
CA ARG A 159 8.28 -12.10 -4.56
C ARG A 159 9.29 -13.19 -4.17
N ARG A 160 8.90 -14.12 -3.30
CA ARG A 160 9.76 -15.26 -2.91
C ARG A 160 10.05 -16.22 -4.08
N ASN A 161 9.06 -16.46 -4.94
CA ASN A 161 9.19 -17.39 -6.05
C ASN A 161 9.93 -16.78 -7.25
N ALA A 162 9.91 -15.47 -7.41
CA ALA A 162 10.48 -14.77 -8.57
C ALA A 162 12.02 -14.77 -8.59
N GLY A 163 12.67 -14.81 -7.41
CA GLY A 163 14.14 -14.70 -7.33
C GLY A 163 14.63 -13.44 -8.04
N ASP A 164 15.60 -13.60 -8.95
CA ASP A 164 16.19 -12.50 -9.73
C ASP A 164 15.25 -11.94 -10.82
N GLN A 165 14.14 -12.63 -11.13
CA GLN A 165 13.18 -12.25 -12.16
C GLN A 165 11.97 -11.47 -11.59
N LEU A 166 12.22 -10.59 -10.62
CA LEU A 166 11.15 -9.90 -9.90
C LEU A 166 10.30 -9.01 -10.81
N LEU A 167 10.93 -8.22 -11.68
CA LEU A 167 10.23 -7.30 -12.59
C LEU A 167 9.25 -8.05 -13.49
N SER A 168 9.72 -9.05 -14.24
CA SER A 168 8.88 -9.81 -15.17
C SER A 168 7.76 -10.56 -14.44
N ALA A 169 8.02 -11.10 -13.25
CA ALA A 169 6.99 -11.75 -12.44
C ALA A 169 5.89 -10.76 -11.99
N MET A 170 6.26 -9.55 -11.59
CA MET A 170 5.32 -8.50 -11.18
C MET A 170 4.49 -7.99 -12.36
N LEU A 171 5.11 -7.73 -13.50
CA LEU A 171 4.43 -7.34 -14.74
C LEU A 171 3.44 -8.43 -15.17
N ALA A 172 3.88 -9.69 -15.26
CA ALA A 172 3.02 -10.81 -15.67
C ALA A 172 1.84 -11.06 -14.72
N PHE A 173 1.97 -10.68 -13.45
CA PHE A 173 0.92 -10.79 -12.45
C PHE A 173 -0.18 -9.72 -12.59
N ARG A 174 0.19 -8.52 -13.06
CA ARG A 174 -0.74 -7.41 -13.34
C ARG A 174 -1.35 -7.51 -14.74
N VAL A 175 -0.60 -7.99 -15.73
CA VAL A 175 -1.09 -8.18 -17.09
C VAL A 175 -2.08 -9.35 -17.15
N LEU A 176 -3.28 -9.07 -17.64
CA LEU A 176 -4.34 -10.05 -17.89
C LEU A 176 -4.10 -10.77 -19.21
N GLU A 177 -3.91 -10.01 -20.29
CA GLU A 177 -3.93 -10.48 -21.67
C GLU A 177 -3.02 -9.63 -22.55
N VAL A 178 -2.48 -10.23 -23.62
CA VAL A 178 -1.69 -9.54 -24.64
C VAL A 178 -2.21 -9.94 -26.02
N GLU A 179 -2.37 -8.97 -26.91
CA GLU A 179 -2.96 -9.17 -28.23
C GLU A 179 -2.19 -10.18 -29.10
N GLY A 180 -2.86 -11.28 -29.42
CA GLY A 180 -2.32 -12.35 -30.25
C GLY A 180 -1.26 -13.20 -29.55
N VAL A 181 -1.19 -13.16 -28.21
CA VAL A 181 -0.34 -14.02 -27.39
C VAL A 181 -1.22 -14.94 -26.56
N GLU A 182 -1.03 -16.24 -26.71
CA GLU A 182 -1.73 -17.25 -25.92
C GLU A 182 -1.41 -17.12 -24.43
N ALA A 183 -2.38 -17.43 -23.56
CA ALA A 183 -2.22 -17.25 -22.11
C ALA A 183 -1.01 -17.99 -21.52
N ARG A 184 -0.65 -19.15 -22.09
CA ARG A 184 0.53 -19.95 -21.69
C ARG A 184 1.86 -19.28 -22.04
N ASP A 185 1.87 -18.46 -23.09
CA ASP A 185 3.06 -17.82 -23.65
C ASP A 185 3.24 -16.38 -23.11
N LYS A 186 2.24 -15.85 -22.39
CA LYS A 186 2.27 -14.52 -21.75
C LYS A 186 3.52 -14.27 -20.91
N LYS A 187 3.91 -15.21 -20.04
CA LYS A 187 5.08 -15.02 -19.17
C LYS A 187 6.35 -14.83 -20.00
N LYS A 188 6.52 -15.67 -21.02
CA LYS A 188 7.66 -15.59 -21.95
C LYS A 188 7.64 -14.27 -22.72
N PHE A 189 6.47 -13.84 -23.21
CA PHE A 189 6.34 -12.55 -23.88
C PHE A 189 6.78 -11.39 -22.98
N ILE A 190 6.36 -11.38 -21.71
CA ILE A 190 6.76 -10.34 -20.73
C ILE A 190 8.27 -10.38 -20.45
N GLU A 191 8.88 -11.58 -20.40
CA GLU A 191 10.34 -11.74 -20.24
C GLU A 191 11.13 -11.26 -21.47
N ASP A 192 10.54 -11.34 -22.66
CA ASP A 192 11.16 -10.93 -23.92
C ASP A 192 10.90 -9.43 -24.25
N LEU A 193 10.18 -8.69 -23.39
CA LEU A 193 9.94 -7.25 -23.58
C LEU A 193 11.23 -6.43 -23.52
N SER A 194 11.25 -5.33 -24.27
CA SER A 194 12.27 -4.31 -24.06
C SER A 194 12.09 -3.69 -22.66
N LEU A 195 13.18 -3.22 -22.05
CA LEU A 195 13.08 -2.50 -20.78
C LEU A 195 12.24 -1.22 -20.92
N ARG A 196 12.22 -0.61 -22.11
CA ARG A 196 11.39 0.55 -22.41
C ARG A 196 9.89 0.23 -22.37
N ASP A 197 9.49 -0.90 -22.94
CA ASP A 197 8.11 -1.39 -22.86
C ASP A 197 7.74 -1.78 -21.42
N ALA A 198 8.68 -2.35 -20.67
CA ALA A 198 8.49 -2.68 -19.27
C ALA A 198 8.29 -1.42 -18.41
N ASP A 199 9.14 -0.40 -18.57
CA ASP A 199 9.02 0.89 -17.88
C ASP A 199 7.71 1.59 -18.24
N PHE A 200 7.36 1.61 -19.53
CA PHE A 200 6.09 2.17 -20.00
C PHE A 200 4.86 1.47 -19.37
N LEU A 201 4.90 0.14 -19.20
CA LEU A 201 3.82 -0.57 -18.50
C LEU A 201 3.73 -0.18 -17.03
N VAL A 202 4.86 0.02 -16.35
CA VAL A 202 4.87 0.48 -14.96
C VAL A 202 4.26 1.87 -14.85
N ASP A 203 4.67 2.81 -15.72
CA ASP A 203 4.10 4.16 -15.78
C ASP A 203 2.59 4.13 -16.02
N GLU A 204 2.13 3.27 -16.93
CA GLU A 204 0.70 3.11 -17.21
C GLU A 204 -0.07 2.53 -16.03
N PHE A 205 0.52 1.59 -15.27
CA PHE A 205 -0.08 1.11 -14.03
C PHE A 205 -0.27 2.24 -13.03
N ASP A 206 0.80 3.02 -12.78
CA ASP A 206 0.80 4.08 -11.78
C ASP A 206 -0.10 5.26 -12.20
N ARG A 207 -0.22 5.53 -13.51
CA ARG A 207 -1.08 6.58 -14.06
C ARG A 207 -2.57 6.34 -13.75
N VAL A 208 -3.02 5.09 -13.79
CA VAL A 208 -4.44 4.74 -13.56
C VAL A 208 -4.74 4.33 -12.12
N ASP A 209 -3.71 4.06 -11.31
CA ASP A 209 -3.88 3.66 -9.92
C ASP A 209 -4.25 4.85 -9.01
N CYS A 210 -4.76 4.52 -7.84
CA CYS A 210 -5.06 5.46 -6.77
C CYS A 210 -4.41 5.02 -5.46
N GLY A 211 -4.24 5.94 -4.52
CA GLY A 211 -3.62 5.60 -3.25
C GLY A 211 -2.87 6.74 -2.59
N VAL A 212 -2.17 6.39 -1.52
CA VAL A 212 -1.27 7.28 -0.80
C VAL A 212 0.11 7.16 -1.42
N ASP A 213 0.73 8.30 -1.70
CA ASP A 213 2.13 8.36 -2.06
C ASP A 213 2.99 8.10 -0.82
N THR A 214 3.74 7.00 -0.86
CA THR A 214 4.65 6.60 0.23
C THR A 214 6.08 7.02 -0.01
N GLY A 215 6.41 7.54 -1.19
CA GLY A 215 7.72 8.07 -1.50
C GLY A 215 7.92 9.39 -0.77
N ILE A 216 8.86 9.41 0.18
CA ILE A 216 9.20 10.59 0.95
C ILE A 216 10.67 10.94 0.77
N GLU A 217 10.95 12.21 0.59
CA GLU A 217 12.32 12.73 0.55
C GLU A 217 12.77 13.06 1.99
N ILE A 218 13.93 12.55 2.37
CA ILE A 218 14.54 12.78 3.68
C ILE A 218 15.94 13.33 3.48
N GLU A 219 16.23 14.44 4.17
CA GLU A 219 17.57 15.00 4.24
C GLU A 219 18.32 14.48 5.47
N CYS A 220 19.55 14.02 5.29
CA CYS A 220 20.41 13.60 6.39
C CYS A 220 20.95 14.81 7.17
N PRO A 221 20.73 14.91 8.50
CA PRO A 221 21.21 16.04 9.29
C PRO A 221 22.75 16.09 9.46
N GLU A 222 23.44 14.98 9.18
CA GLU A 222 24.90 14.88 9.36
C GLU A 222 25.68 15.24 8.08
N CYS A 223 25.18 14.86 6.91
CA CYS A 223 25.90 15.07 5.64
C CYS A 223 25.09 15.84 4.57
N PHE A 224 23.84 16.23 4.88
CA PHE A 224 22.93 16.97 4.00
C PHE A 224 22.61 16.28 2.66
N ALA A 225 22.91 14.98 2.54
CA ALA A 225 22.46 14.19 1.41
C ALA A 225 20.95 13.96 1.52
N THR A 226 20.22 14.24 0.45
CA THR A 226 18.81 13.87 0.30
C THR A 226 18.71 12.44 -0.21
N GLN A 227 17.69 11.73 0.25
CA GLN A 227 17.36 10.39 -0.21
C GLN A 227 15.85 10.20 -0.25
N GLU A 228 15.38 9.60 -1.34
CA GLU A 228 14.02 9.11 -1.44
C GLU A 228 13.93 7.76 -0.73
N VAL A 229 12.95 7.63 0.15
CA VAL A 229 12.66 6.38 0.84
C VAL A 229 11.17 6.10 0.81
N ASP A 230 10.81 4.82 0.78
CA ASP A 230 9.44 4.41 1.05
C ASP A 230 9.15 4.52 2.55
N LEU A 231 7.99 5.07 2.88
CA LEU A 231 7.44 5.09 4.24
C LEU A 231 7.54 3.69 4.88
N PRO A 232 8.30 3.51 5.97
CA PRO A 232 8.46 2.19 6.55
C PRO A 232 7.14 1.65 7.11
N PHE A 233 6.62 0.62 6.46
CA PHE A 233 5.40 -0.08 6.87
C PHE A 233 5.75 -1.45 7.43
N ASP A 234 6.20 -1.47 8.69
CA ASP A 234 6.59 -2.69 9.38
C ASP A 234 5.81 -2.87 10.70
N ARG A 235 6.25 -3.82 11.54
CA ARG A 235 5.61 -4.06 12.83
C ARG A 235 5.60 -2.82 13.74
N THR A 236 6.60 -1.96 13.63
CA THR A 236 6.72 -0.72 14.41
C THR A 236 5.72 0.33 13.99
N PHE A 237 5.26 0.30 12.73
CA PHE A 237 4.12 1.10 12.27
C PHE A 237 2.91 0.86 13.18
N PHE A 238 2.47 -0.40 13.34
CA PHE A 238 1.31 -0.71 14.20
C PHE A 238 1.61 -0.77 15.71
N MET A 239 2.88 -0.84 16.09
CA MET A 239 3.33 -0.93 17.48
C MET A 239 4.55 -0.04 17.73
N PRO A 240 4.37 1.28 17.93
CA PRO A 240 5.46 2.21 18.21
C PRO A 240 6.04 1.94 19.62
N GLY A 241 6.96 0.98 19.73
CA GLY A 241 7.54 0.54 21.00
C GLY A 241 8.44 1.59 21.65
N LYS A 242 9.16 2.38 20.83
CA LYS A 242 10.09 3.42 21.31
C LYS A 242 9.36 4.66 21.84
N GLU A 243 8.28 5.07 21.19
CA GLU A 243 7.44 6.19 21.67
C GLU A 243 6.73 5.88 22.99
N ARG A 244 6.29 4.63 23.23
CA ARG A 244 5.73 4.24 24.54
C ARG A 244 6.74 4.44 25.68
N ALA A 245 8.02 4.15 25.44
CA ALA A 245 9.08 4.38 26.41
C ALA A 245 9.38 5.88 26.61
N ALA A 246 9.39 6.67 25.53
CA ALA A 246 9.57 8.13 25.59
C ALA A 246 8.41 8.85 26.31
N ARG A 247 7.15 8.52 25.97
CA ARG A 247 5.95 9.05 26.65
C ARG A 247 5.91 8.68 28.14
N ARG A 248 6.39 7.49 28.51
CA ARG A 248 6.56 7.10 29.92
C ARG A 248 7.60 7.97 30.62
N ARG A 249 8.77 8.19 30.00
CA ARG A 249 9.85 9.03 30.54
C ARG A 249 9.41 10.49 30.76
N GLY A 250 8.71 11.10 29.79
CA GLY A 250 8.18 12.46 29.90
C GLY A 250 7.06 12.64 30.93
N ARG A 251 6.27 11.59 31.22
CA ARG A 251 5.28 11.58 32.30
C ARG A 251 5.91 11.47 33.70
N THR A 252 7.03 10.75 33.84
CA THR A 252 7.77 10.70 35.11
C THR A 252 8.47 12.02 35.46
N SER A 253 8.91 12.80 34.47
CA SER A 253 9.56 14.10 34.71
C SER A 253 8.57 15.22 35.07
N SER A 254 7.30 15.09 34.69
CA SER A 254 6.23 16.05 35.00
C SER A 254 5.53 15.79 36.33
N PHE A 255 5.80 14.66 36.99
CA PHE A 255 5.31 14.32 38.34
C PHE A 255 6.33 14.62 39.46
N GLN A 256 7.52 15.11 39.12
CA GLN A 256 8.56 15.53 40.08
C GLN A 256 8.77 17.05 40.14
N GLY A 257 7.85 17.83 39.56
CA GLY A 257 7.83 19.30 39.61
C GLY A 257 6.69 19.82 40.47
#